data_AF-G3BKD7-F1
#
_entry.id   AF-G3BKD7-F1
#
_cell.length_a   1.000
_cell.length_b   1.000
_cell.length_c   1.000
_cell.angle_alpha   90.00
_cell.angle_beta   90.00
_cell.angle_gamma   90.00
#
_symmetry.space_group_name_H-M   'P 1'
#
loop_
_entity.id
_entity.type
_entity.pdbx_description
1 polymer ?
#
loop_
_entity_poly.entity_id
_entity_poly.type
_entity_poly.pdbx_seq_one_letter_code
_entity_poly.pdbx_strand_id
1 'polypeptide(L)' 'REAAATEIRRAITGRIPESLRNCVNKEFFVTSAPWSVIDQQAIHPELNGATY' A
#
# COMPACT_ATOMS: atom_id res chain seq x y z
N ARG A 1 -0.11 3.51 21.61
CA ARG A 1 -0.63 4.41 20.55
C ARG A 1 0.40 4.66 19.44
N GLU A 2 1.67 4.92 19.78
CA GLU A 2 2.73 5.21 18.81
C GLU A 2 3.08 4.05 17.85
N ALA A 3 3.05 2.81 18.33
CA ALA A 3 3.28 1.62 17.50
C ALA A 3 2.24 1.48 16.38
N ALA A 4 0.98 1.85 16.64
CA ALA A 4 -0.08 1.80 15.63
C ALA A 4 0.14 2.84 14.53
N ALA A 5 0.51 4.08 14.87
CA ALA A 5 0.84 5.11 13.90
C ALA A 5 2.03 4.70 13.00
N THR A 6 3.01 3.99 13.58
CA THR A 6 4.15 3.46 12.84
C THR A 6 3.72 2.37 11.86
N GLU A 7 2.84 1.44 12.26
CA GLU A 7 2.28 0.42 11.35
C GLU A 7 1.49 1.06 10.20
N ILE A 8 0.71 2.12 10.45
CA ILE A 8 0.01 2.85 9.38
C ILE A 8 1.00 3.44 8.36
N ARG A 9 2.09 4.08 8.82
CA ARG A 9 3.12 4.61 7.91
C ARG A 9 3.73 3.50 7.04
N ARG A 10 4.04 2.33 7.63
CA ARG A 10 4.62 1.20 6.90
C ARG A 10 3.65 0.60 5.87
N ALA A 11 2.36 0.55 6.19
CA ALA A 11 1.31 0.13 5.27
C ALA A 11 1.11 1.09 4.10
N ILE A 12 1.26 2.40 4.31
CA ILE A 12 1.14 3.41 3.23
C ILE A 12 2.36 3.37 2.30
N THR A 13 3.57 3.25 2.86
CA THR A 13 4.81 3.33 2.08
C THR A 13 5.20 2.01 1.42
N GLY A 14 4.71 0.86 1.88
CA GLY A 14 5.11 -0.44 1.34
C GLY A 14 3.94 -1.39 1.11
N ARG A 15 4.23 -2.59 0.59
CA ARG A 15 3.18 -3.54 0.23
C ARG A 15 2.66 -4.30 1.44
N ILE A 16 1.37 -4.18 1.71
CA ILE A 16 0.64 -5.03 2.66
C ILE A 16 0.49 -6.42 2.03
N PRO A 17 0.74 -7.54 2.74
CA PRO A 17 0.99 -7.66 4.18
C PRO A 17 2.47 -7.59 4.60
N GLU A 18 3.41 -7.61 3.65
CA GLU A 18 4.87 -7.75 3.90
C GLU A 18 5.48 -6.59 4.68
N SER A 19 4.97 -5.38 4.46
CA SER A 19 5.43 -4.18 5.14
C SER A 19 4.85 -3.99 6.55
N LEU A 20 4.01 -4.88 7.08
CA LEU A 20 3.46 -4.80 8.44
C LEU A 20 4.17 -5.77 9.40
N ARG A 21 4.45 -5.33 10.64
CA ARG A 21 5.23 -6.11 11.62
C ARG A 21 4.32 -7.02 12.42
N ASN A 22 3.09 -6.58 12.68
CA ASN A 22 2.09 -7.33 13.43
C ASN A 22 0.88 -7.67 12.55
N CYS A 23 1.10 -7.97 11.26
CA CYS A 23 0.02 -8.45 10.41
C CYS A 23 -0.44 -9.83 10.90
N VAL A 24 -1.62 -9.87 11.53
CA VAL A 24 -2.20 -11.10 12.11
C VAL A 24 -2.98 -11.93 11.11
N ASN A 25 -3.35 -11.37 9.95
CA ASN A 25 -4.23 -12.01 8.97
C ASN A 25 -3.58 -12.05 7.57
N LYS A 26 -2.38 -12.63 7.47
CA LYS A 26 -1.59 -12.63 6.24
C LYS A 26 -2.25 -13.44 5.11
N GLU A 27 -2.88 -14.56 5.45
CA GLU A 27 -3.52 -15.47 4.51
C GLU A 27 -4.60 -14.80 3.66
N PHE A 28 -5.34 -13.84 4.23
CA PHE A 28 -6.38 -13.11 3.50
C PHE A 28 -5.81 -12.25 2.37
N PHE A 29 -4.64 -11.63 2.59
CA PHE A 29 -4.01 -10.73 1.62
C PHE A 29 -3.28 -11.47 0.50
N VAL A 30 -2.75 -12.67 0.78
CA VAL A 30 -2.05 -13.49 -0.23
C VAL A 30 -3.03 -14.04 -1.27
N THR A 31 -4.24 -14.41 -0.85
CA THR A 31 -5.30 -14.87 -1.77
C THR A 31 -6.04 -13.71 -2.44
N SER A 32 -6.17 -12.55 -1.77
CA SER A 32 -6.82 -11.36 -2.35
C SER A 32 -5.84 -10.50 -3.17
N ALA A 33 -5.20 -11.11 -4.17
CA ALA A 33 -4.21 -10.47 -5.02
C ALA A 33 -4.71 -9.56 -6.19
N PRO A 34 -5.96 -9.03 -6.27
CA PRO A 34 -6.24 -8.00 -7.27
C PRO A 34 -5.92 -6.56 -6.81
N TRP A 35 -5.63 -6.29 -5.54
CA TRP A 35 -5.37 -4.91 -5.08
C TRP A 35 -3.96 -4.39 -5.40
N SER A 36 -2.95 -5.27 -5.48
CA SER A 36 -1.56 -4.84 -5.78
C SER A 36 -1.38 -4.33 -7.21
N VAL A 37 -2.31 -4.61 -8.12
CA VAL A 37 -2.25 -4.12 -9.52
C VAL A 37 -2.96 -2.79 -9.71
N ILE A 38 -3.83 -2.38 -8.77
CA ILE A 38 -4.65 -1.16 -8.91
C ILE A 38 -3.84 0.11 -8.58
N ASP A 39 -2.80 0.03 -7.75
CA ASP A 39 -2.02 1.20 -7.31
C ASP A 39 -0.92 1.62 -8.31
N GLN A 40 -0.40 0.68 -9.13
CA GLN A 40 0.66 1.03 -10.11
C GLN A 40 0.14 1.66 -11.41
N GLN A 41 -1.13 1.45 -11.77
CA GLN A 41 -1.71 1.98 -13.02
C GLN A 41 -2.46 3.32 -12.82
N ALA A 42 -2.72 3.74 -11.58
CA ALA A 42 -3.39 5.00 -11.27
C ALA A 42 -2.44 6.14 -10.86
N ILE A 43 -1.13 5.99 -11.10
CA ILE A 43 -0.19 7.12 -11.06
C ILE A 43 -0.40 7.90 -12.36
N HIS A 44 -1.50 8.64 -12.43
CA HIS A 44 -1.89 9.51 -13.53
C HIS A 44 -0.74 10.49 -13.87
N PRO A 45 -0.09 10.37 -15.04
CA PRO A 45 0.92 11.32 -15.48
C PRO A 45 0.37 12.75 -15.60
N GLU A 46 -0.94 12.90 -15.77
CA GLU A 46 -1.60 14.21 -15.93
C GLU A 46 -1.67 15.08 -14.66
N LEU A 47 -1.28 14.59 -13.48
CA LEU A 47 -1.14 15.44 -12.27
C LEU A 47 0.21 16.18 -12.21
N ASN A 48 1.19 15.85 -13.06
CA ASN A 48 2.53 16.45 -12.98
C ASN A 48 2.67 17.79 -13.72
N GLY A 49 1.57 18.41 -14.16
CA GLY A 49 1.55 19.80 -14.65
C GLY A 49 2.50 20.13 -15.81
N ALA A 50 3.04 19.12 -16.50
CA ALA A 50 4.03 19.30 -17.56
C ALA A 50 3.40 19.23 -18.95
N THR A 51 2.25 19.87 -19.15
CA THR A 51 1.72 20.11 -20.50
C THR A 51 1.41 21.59 -20.68
N TYR A 52 2.27 22.20 -21.52
CA TYR A 52 2.30 23.56 -22.06
C TYR A 52 2.65 24.73 -21.14
#